data_AF-A0A538K0L2-F1
#
_entry.id   AF-A0A538K0L2-F1
#
_cell.length_a   1.000
_cell.length_b   1.000
_cell.length_c   1.000
_cell.angle_alpha   90.00
_cell.angle_beta   90.00
_cell.angle_gamma   90.00
#
_symmetry.space_group_name_H-M   'P 1'
#
loop_
_entity.id
_entity.type
_entity.pdbx_description
1 polymer ?
#
loop_
_entity_poly.entity_id
_entity_poly.type
_entity_poly.pdbx_seq_one_letter_code
_entity_poly.pdbx_strand_id
1 'polypeptide(L)'
;MPIYVYRCNCGLRFEQLAELNAPAPECPTCAGTTHKMPSGFSLGGLANAGLSRDHMPQTWRGLYRGDREYVTRMQRQWDRRQRFEAKYPELAGDTRPVLAHEGRYHNAPLRAGERRPT
;
A
#
# COMPACT_ATOMS: atom_id res chain seq x y z
N MET A 1 -19.15 -28.38 8.02
CA MET A 1 -17.73 -28.77 8.15
C MET A 1 -16.87 -27.54 7.90
N PRO A 2 -15.93 -27.20 8.79
CA PRO A 2 -15.01 -26.08 8.58
C PRO A 2 -13.98 -26.38 7.48
N ILE A 3 -13.46 -25.32 6.85
CA ILE A 3 -12.31 -25.37 5.94
C ILE A 3 -11.05 -25.05 6.74
N TYR A 4 -10.01 -25.85 6.56
CA TYR A 4 -8.69 -25.61 7.15
C TYR A 4 -7.62 -25.51 6.07
N VAL A 5 -6.58 -24.75 6.36
CA VAL A 5 -5.37 -24.65 5.54
C VAL A 5 -4.34 -25.62 6.07
N TYR A 6 -3.73 -26.41 5.19
CA TYR A 6 -2.65 -27.34 5.50
C TYR A 6 -1.38 -26.96 4.74
N ARG A 7 -0.23 -27.32 5.31
CA ARG A 7 1.08 -27.17 4.67
C ARG A 7 1.86 -28.49 4.77
N CYS A 8 2.51 -28.86 3.68
CA CYS A 8 3.43 -29.98 3.62
C CYS A 8 4.89 -29.50 3.61
N ASN A 9 5.82 -30.36 4.04
CA ASN A 9 7.27 -30.11 3.95
C ASN A 9 7.77 -29.98 2.50
N CYS A 10 7.03 -30.49 1.51
CA CYS A 10 7.35 -30.27 0.09
C CYS A 10 7.04 -28.84 -0.41
N GLY A 11 6.45 -28.00 0.43
CA GLY A 11 6.11 -26.60 0.12
C GLY A 11 4.67 -26.39 -0.34
N LEU A 12 3.90 -27.45 -0.63
CA LEU A 12 2.50 -27.31 -1.00
C LEU A 12 1.66 -26.77 0.17
N ARG A 13 0.85 -25.76 -0.14
CA ARG A 13 -0.20 -25.23 0.73
C ARG A 13 -1.56 -25.43 0.05
N PHE A 14 -2.52 -25.98 0.78
CA PHE A 14 -3.85 -26.26 0.24
C PHE A 14 -4.94 -26.15 1.31
N GLU A 15 -6.19 -26.10 0.86
CA GLU A 15 -7.38 -25.98 1.71
C GLU A 15 -8.20 -27.26 1.65
N GLN A 16 -8.73 -27.72 2.78
CA GLN A 16 -9.58 -28.91 2.84
C GLN A 16 -10.67 -28.79 3.91
N LEU A 17 -11.87 -29.26 3.56
CA LEU A 17 -12.96 -29.48 4.49
C LEU A 17 -12.63 -30.67 5.40
N ALA A 18 -12.57 -30.45 6.70
CA ALA A 18 -12.33 -31.52 7.66
C ALA A 18 -13.12 -31.29 8.95
N GLU A 19 -13.34 -32.35 9.71
CA GLU A 19 -13.86 -32.23 11.07
C GLU A 19 -12.81 -31.62 12.00
N LEU A 20 -13.25 -31.04 13.11
CA LEU A 20 -12.36 -30.31 14.02
C LEU A 20 -11.19 -31.16 14.56
N ASN A 21 -11.48 -32.44 14.86
CA ASN A 21 -10.55 -33.41 15.47
C ASN A 21 -10.09 -34.50 14.50
N ALA A 22 -10.33 -34.34 13.19
CA ALA A 22 -9.84 -35.29 12.20
C ALA A 22 -8.30 -35.23 12.10
N PRO A 23 -7.63 -36.36 11.81
CA PRO A 23 -6.21 -36.35 11.50
C PRO A 23 -5.92 -35.49 10.26
N ALA A 24 -4.72 -34.90 10.20
CA ALA A 24 -4.31 -34.11 9.05
C ALA A 24 -4.23 -34.98 7.79
N PRO A 25 -4.77 -34.54 6.64
CA PRO A 25 -4.75 -35.29 5.41
C PRO A 25 -3.33 -35.41 4.85
N GLU A 26 -3.07 -36.44 4.05
CA GLU A 26 -1.82 -36.56 3.30
C GLU A 26 -1.72 -35.47 2.23
N CYS A 27 -0.49 -35.12 1.86
CA CYS A 27 -0.25 -34.15 0.80
C CYS A 27 -0.69 -34.72 -0.57
N PRO A 28 -1.57 -34.03 -1.32
CA PRO A 28 -2.06 -34.53 -2.61
C PRO A 28 -0.97 -34.59 -3.71
N THR A 29 0.19 -33.98 -3.51
CA THR A 29 1.29 -33.98 -4.48
C THR A 29 2.37 -35.01 -4.17
N CYS A 30 2.71 -35.23 -2.90
CA CYS A 30 3.84 -36.08 -2.52
C CYS A 30 3.52 -37.15 -1.48
N ALA A 31 2.26 -37.29 -1.06
CA ALA A 31 1.80 -38.17 0.01
C ALA A 31 2.52 -37.96 1.37
N GLY A 32 3.27 -36.86 1.52
CA GLY A 32 3.96 -36.54 2.76
C GLY A 32 3.02 -36.07 3.86
N THR A 33 3.52 -36.07 5.10
CA THR A 33 2.80 -35.55 6.26
C THR A 33 2.53 -34.05 6.12
N THR A 34 1.33 -33.64 6.53
CA THR A 34 0.92 -32.23 6.54
C THR A 34 0.61 -31.77 7.95
N HIS A 35 0.69 -30.46 8.17
CA HIS A 35 0.29 -29.83 9.43
C HIS A 35 -0.74 -28.74 9.16
N LYS A 36 -1.70 -28.65 10.08
CA LYS A 36 -2.74 -27.61 10.07
C LYS A 36 -2.09 -26.26 10.33
N MET A 37 -2.26 -25.31 9.41
CA MET A 37 -1.79 -23.94 9.62
C MET A 37 -2.81 -23.18 10.48
N PRO A 38 -2.37 -22.52 11.57
CA PRO A 38 -3.21 -21.54 12.24
C PRO A 38 -3.51 -20.40 11.27
N SER A 39 -4.71 -19.83 11.34
CA SER A 39 -5.06 -18.63 10.58
C SER A 39 -4.04 -17.54 10.88
N GLY A 40 -3.53 -16.89 9.82
CA GLY A 40 -2.63 -15.75 9.99
C GLY A 40 -3.36 -14.60 10.69
N PHE A 41 -2.62 -13.82 11.49
CA PHE A 41 -3.15 -12.57 12.04
C PHE A 41 -3.16 -11.52 10.93
N SER A 42 -4.34 -11.02 10.58
CA SER A 42 -4.47 -9.82 9.75
C SER A 42 -4.29 -8.59 10.64
N LEU A 43 -3.18 -7.87 10.47
CA LEU A 43 -3.00 -6.53 11.04
C LEU A 43 -3.93 -5.55 10.33
N GLY A 44 -5.15 -5.43 10.85
CA GLY A 44 -6.10 -4.37 10.47
C GLY A 44 -5.85 -3.08 11.23
N GLY A 45 -6.40 -1.96 10.73
CA GLY A 45 -6.37 -0.68 11.47
C GLY A 45 -5.05 0.09 11.41
N LEU A 46 -4.13 -0.26 10.51
CA LEU A 46 -2.95 0.55 10.26
C LEU A 46 -3.39 1.96 9.81
N ALA A 47 -2.92 2.98 10.52
CA ALA A 47 -3.15 4.36 10.15
C ALA A 47 -2.44 4.65 8.82
N ASN A 48 -3.22 4.96 7.79
CA ASN A 48 -2.71 5.36 6.49
C ASN A 48 -3.08 6.83 6.25
N ALA A 49 -2.07 7.68 6.11
CA ALA A 49 -2.24 9.11 5.86
C ALA A 49 -2.69 9.43 4.42
N GLY A 50 -2.90 8.41 3.59
CA GLY A 50 -3.22 8.51 2.17
C GLY A 50 -2.01 8.84 1.31
N LEU A 51 -2.24 8.95 0.00
CA LEU A 51 -1.26 9.45 -0.96
C LEU A 51 -0.82 10.87 -0.59
N SER A 52 0.49 11.14 -0.71
CA SER A 52 1.01 12.50 -0.58
C SER A 52 0.70 13.33 -1.83
N ARG A 53 0.81 14.66 -1.72
CA ARG A 53 0.61 15.58 -2.85
C ARG A 53 1.54 15.27 -4.03
N ASP A 54 2.74 14.76 -3.79
CA ASP A 54 3.71 14.44 -4.85
C ASP A 54 3.27 13.28 -5.75
N HIS A 55 2.36 12.43 -5.26
CA HIS A 55 1.77 11.35 -6.05
C HIS A 55 0.59 11.82 -6.92
N MET A 56 0.33 13.14 -6.97
CA MET A 56 -0.69 13.70 -7.84
C MET A 56 -0.37 13.46 -9.32
N PRO A 57 -1.34 12.96 -10.12
CA PRO A 57 -1.19 12.95 -11.56
C PRO A 57 -1.02 14.38 -12.06
N GLN A 58 0.12 14.66 -12.71
CA GLN A 58 0.44 15.96 -13.31
C GLN A 58 0.02 16.04 -14.80
N THR A 59 -0.60 14.98 -15.34
CA THR A 59 -0.88 14.87 -16.78
C THR A 59 -2.33 14.51 -17.05
N TRP A 60 -2.84 14.96 -18.21
CA TRP A 60 -4.17 14.63 -18.70
C TRP A 60 -4.42 13.11 -18.80
N ARG A 61 -3.39 12.36 -19.22
CA ARG A 61 -3.44 10.90 -19.26
C ARG A 61 -3.51 10.29 -17.86
N GLY A 62 -2.79 10.85 -16.89
CA GLY A 62 -2.85 10.43 -15.48
C GLY A 62 -4.22 10.65 -14.84
N LEU A 63 -4.99 11.62 -15.34
CA LEU A 63 -6.39 11.86 -14.97
C LEU A 63 -7.39 11.00 -15.74
N TYR A 64 -6.94 9.95 -16.43
CA TYR A 64 -7.79 9.11 -17.28
C TYR A 64 -8.63 9.91 -18.29
N ARG A 65 -8.01 10.92 -18.91
CA ARG A 65 -8.68 11.84 -19.85
C ARG A 65 -9.87 12.58 -19.22
N GLY A 66 -9.77 12.90 -17.94
CA GLY A 66 -10.80 13.63 -17.21
C GLY A 66 -12.00 12.75 -16.84
N ASP A 67 -11.79 11.45 -16.63
CA ASP A 67 -12.84 10.56 -16.14
C ASP A 67 -13.48 11.15 -14.87
N ARG A 68 -14.79 11.40 -14.93
CA ARG A 68 -15.49 12.17 -13.90
C ARG A 68 -15.46 11.49 -12.54
N GLU A 69 -15.60 10.17 -12.51
CA GLU A 69 -15.62 9.40 -11.27
C GLU A 69 -14.23 9.39 -10.62
N TYR A 70 -13.20 9.16 -11.44
CA TYR A 70 -11.81 9.25 -11.01
C TYR A 70 -11.51 10.63 -10.43
N VAL A 71 -11.81 11.71 -11.16
CA VAL A 71 -11.54 13.09 -10.73
C VAL A 71 -12.32 13.44 -9.46
N THR A 72 -13.57 12.99 -9.32
CA THR A 72 -14.37 13.26 -8.11
C THR A 72 -13.80 12.53 -6.90
N ARG A 73 -13.45 11.24 -7.04
CA ARG A 73 -12.80 10.46 -5.98
C ARG A 73 -11.45 11.08 -5.60
N MET A 74 -10.72 11.54 -6.62
CA MET A 74 -9.48 12.27 -6.49
C MET A 74 -9.72 13.50 -5.61
N GLN A 75 -10.52 14.48 -6.03
CA GLN A 75 -10.82 15.69 -5.22
C GLN A 75 -11.14 15.40 -3.74
N ARG A 76 -12.00 14.41 -3.45
CA ARG A 76 -12.33 14.00 -2.07
C ARG A 76 -11.13 13.52 -1.25
N GLN A 77 -10.25 12.73 -1.87
CA GLN A 77 -9.04 12.25 -1.22
C GLN A 77 -8.09 13.42 -0.87
N TRP A 78 -8.06 14.46 -1.69
CA TRP A 78 -7.21 15.64 -1.49
C TRP A 78 -7.75 16.55 -0.41
N ASP A 79 -9.07 16.76 -0.38
CA ASP A 79 -9.71 17.50 0.70
C ASP A 79 -9.43 16.84 2.06
N ARG A 80 -9.50 15.51 2.10
CA ARG A 80 -9.16 14.73 3.30
C ARG A 80 -7.69 14.91 3.68
N ARG A 81 -6.78 14.90 2.71
CA ARG A 81 -5.35 15.09 2.94
C ARG A 81 -5.03 16.49 3.47
N GLN A 82 -5.60 17.53 2.87
CA GLN A 82 -5.42 18.92 3.34
C GLN A 82 -5.91 19.09 4.77
N ARG A 83 -7.09 18.55 5.12
CA ARG A 83 -7.60 18.59 6.50
C ARG A 83 -6.70 17.83 7.47
N PHE A 84 -6.10 16.73 7.02
CA PHE A 84 -5.17 15.94 7.83
C PHE A 84 -3.86 16.68 8.07
N GLU A 85 -3.27 17.26 7.03
CA GLU A 85 -2.03 18.06 7.12
C GLU A 85 -2.24 19.36 7.92
N ALA A 86 -3.41 19.99 7.84
CA ALA A 86 -3.74 21.14 8.67
C ALA A 86 -3.82 20.78 10.17
N LYS A 87 -4.22 19.54 10.48
CA LYS A 87 -4.28 19.03 11.85
C LYS A 87 -2.92 18.54 12.35
N TYR A 88 -2.11 17.98 11.45
CA TYR A 88 -0.81 17.37 11.71
C TYR A 88 0.25 17.96 10.78
N PRO A 89 0.70 19.21 11.05
CA PRO A 89 1.62 19.93 10.16
C PRO A 89 2.98 19.23 10.02
N GLU A 90 3.40 18.43 10.99
CA GLU A 90 4.60 17.60 10.93
C GLU A 90 4.55 16.51 9.85
N LEU A 91 3.34 16.17 9.38
CA LEU A 91 3.11 15.21 8.30
C LEU A 91 2.89 15.88 6.94
N ALA A 92 2.75 17.21 6.92
CA ALA A 92 2.80 17.99 5.70
C ALA A 92 4.27 17.98 5.25
N GLY A 93 4.57 17.26 4.17
CA GLY A 93 5.92 17.24 3.60
C GLY A 93 6.40 18.64 3.20
N ASP A 94 7.55 18.74 2.53
CA ASP A 94 8.07 20.05 2.15
C ASP A 94 7.18 20.76 1.11
N THR A 95 6.49 21.81 1.57
CA THR A 95 5.56 22.61 0.75
C THR A 95 6.23 23.82 0.10
N ARG A 96 7.52 24.06 0.37
CA ARG A 96 8.24 25.23 -0.15
C ARG A 96 8.29 25.20 -1.68
N PRO A 97 8.10 26.34 -2.37
CA PRO A 97 8.19 26.42 -3.82
C PRO A 97 9.50 25.87 -4.35
N VAL A 98 9.44 25.10 -5.44
CA VAL A 98 10.62 24.64 -6.17
C VAL A 98 11.12 25.78 -7.04
N LEU A 99 12.37 26.19 -6.84
CA LEU A 99 13.04 27.24 -7.60
C LEU A 99 13.82 26.68 -8.80
N ALA A 100 14.39 25.48 -8.68
CA ALA A 100 15.07 24.79 -9.76
C ALA A 100 15.00 23.26 -9.57
N HIS A 101 14.81 22.52 -10.66
CA HIS A 101 14.73 21.05 -10.66
C HIS A 101 15.45 20.41 -11.85
N GLU A 102 16.17 21.21 -12.63
CA GLU A 102 16.91 20.77 -13.82
C GLU A 102 18.43 20.78 -13.56
N GLY A 103 19.18 20.05 -14.40
CA GLY A 103 20.64 19.97 -14.33
C GLY A 103 21.14 19.45 -12.97
N ARG A 104 21.96 20.25 -12.27
CA ARG A 104 22.51 19.91 -10.94
C ARG A 104 21.41 19.61 -9.90
N TYR A 105 20.20 20.12 -10.10
CA TYR A 105 19.06 19.96 -9.18
C TYR A 105 18.10 18.84 -9.60
N HIS A 106 18.47 18.00 -10.58
CA HIS A 106 17.63 16.92 -11.07
C HIS A 106 17.19 15.94 -9.98
N ASN A 107 18.14 15.51 -9.14
CA ASN A 107 17.88 14.54 -8.07
C ASN A 107 17.38 15.20 -6.77
N ALA A 108 17.67 16.49 -6.58
CA ALA A 108 17.34 17.25 -5.39
C ALA A 108 16.91 18.67 -5.81
N PRO A 109 15.60 18.91 -5.97
CA PRO A 109 15.12 20.21 -6.40
C PRO A 109 15.46 21.28 -5.36
N LEU A 110 16.03 22.40 -5.82
CA LEU A 110 16.29 23.56 -4.98
C LEU A 110 14.96 24.20 -4.60
N ARG A 111 14.69 24.32 -3.30
CA ARG A 111 13.48 24.96 -2.79
C ARG A 111 13.76 26.33 -2.19
N ALA A 112 12.71 27.12 -2.06
CA ALA A 112 12.80 28.45 -1.47
C ALA A 112 13.39 28.39 -0.04
N GLY A 113 14.34 29.28 0.25
CA GLY A 113 15.02 29.34 1.55
C GLY A 113 16.20 28.38 1.72
N GLU A 114 16.48 27.52 0.74
CA GLU A 114 17.68 26.68 0.75
C GLU A 114 18.90 27.43 0.21
N ARG A 115 20.07 27.17 0.81
CA ARG A 115 21.34 27.68 0.27
C ARG A 115 21.67 26.93 -1.01
N ARG A 116 22.03 27.66 -2.05
CA ARG A 116 22.53 27.05 -3.29
C ARG A 116 23.79 26.25 -2.97
N PRO A 117 23.87 24.98 -3.40
CA PRO A 117 25.10 24.22 -3.28
C PRO A 117 26.18 24.89 -4.14
N THR A 118 27.30 25.24 -3.52
CA THR A 118 28.51 25.75 -4.19
C THR A 118 29.06 24.70 -5.14
#